data_AF-M1EBM7-F1
#
_entry.id   AF-M1EBM7-F1
#
_cell.length_a   1.000
_cell.length_b   1.000
_cell.length_c   1.000
_cell.angle_alpha   90.00
_cell.angle_beta   90.00
_cell.angle_gamma   90.00
#
_symmetry.space_group_name_H-M   'P 1'
#
loop_
_entity.id
_entity.type
_entity.pdbx_description
1 polymer ?
#
loop_
_entity_poly.entity_id
_entity_poly.type
_entity_poly.pdbx_seq_one_letter_code
_entity_poly.pdbx_strand_id
1 'polypeptide(L)'
;SFSQSRYSVVQSLLRDFSSIKEEEYNEELVTEGLQLMFDILKTSKNDAVTQQLAAIFMHCYGSSPVPSIPEIRKTLPARLDPHFLNNKEMSDVTFLVEGKLFYAHKVLLVLLVTASNR
;
A
#
# COMPACT_ATOMS: atom_id res chain seq x y z
N SER A 1 -0.77 -20.31 26.58
CA SER A 1 -0.58 -18.92 26.09
C SER A 1 -1.64 -18.64 25.03
N PHE A 2 -2.53 -17.66 25.23
CA PHE A 2 -3.69 -17.38 24.35
C PHE A 2 -3.33 -17.24 22.86
N SER A 3 -2.12 -16.76 22.55
CA SER A 3 -1.62 -16.59 21.18
C SER A 3 -1.43 -17.91 20.42
N GLN A 4 -1.08 -19.00 21.12
CA GLN A 4 -0.81 -20.30 20.52
C GLN A 4 -2.09 -21.04 20.13
N SER A 5 -3.16 -20.85 20.92
CA SER A 5 -4.50 -21.35 20.61
C SER A 5 -5.05 -20.67 19.36
N ARG A 6 -4.98 -19.34 19.27
CA ARG A 6 -5.46 -18.60 18.09
C ARG A 6 -4.74 -19.02 16.80
N TYR A 7 -3.44 -19.26 16.87
CA TYR A 7 -2.68 -19.75 15.72
C TYR A 7 -3.18 -21.13 15.23
N SER A 8 -3.45 -22.05 16.15
CA SER A 8 -4.01 -23.37 15.81
C SER A 8 -5.38 -23.27 15.15
N VAL A 9 -6.24 -22.35 15.63
CA VAL A 9 -7.57 -22.13 15.03
C VAL A 9 -7.45 -21.58 13.60
N VAL A 10 -6.60 -20.57 13.39
CA VAL A 10 -6.36 -20.00 12.07
C VAL A 10 -5.82 -21.06 11.10
N GLN A 11 -4.87 -21.89 11.55
CA GLN A 11 -4.33 -22.98 10.74
C GLN A 11 -5.37 -24.04 10.36
N SER A 12 -6.28 -24.38 11.28
CA SER A 12 -7.39 -25.29 10.97
C SER A 12 -8.33 -24.67 9.94
N LEU A 13 -8.72 -23.42 10.16
CA LEU A 13 -9.63 -22.68 9.28
C LEU A 13 -9.06 -22.53 7.86
N LEU A 14 -7.77 -22.20 7.72
CA LEU A 14 -7.13 -22.09 6.40
C LEU A 14 -7.07 -23.45 5.68
N ARG A 15 -6.91 -24.54 6.44
CA ARG A 15 -6.97 -25.90 5.88
C ARG A 15 -8.37 -26.21 5.37
N ASP A 16 -9.40 -25.82 6.11
CA ASP A 16 -10.79 -26.00 5.70
C ASP A 16 -11.06 -25.22 4.41
N PHE A 17 -10.67 -23.95 4.34
CA PHE A 17 -10.78 -23.14 3.10
C PHE A 17 -10.03 -23.77 1.92
N SER A 18 -8.84 -24.34 2.15
CA SER A 18 -8.07 -25.00 1.08
C SER A 18 -8.69 -26.30 0.57
N SER A 19 -9.62 -26.88 1.32
CA SER A 19 -10.30 -28.14 0.94
C SER A 19 -11.57 -27.93 0.13
N ILE A 20 -12.08 -26.69 0.08
CA ILE A 20 -13.29 -26.35 -0.66
C ILE A 20 -12.98 -26.42 -2.16
N LYS A 21 -13.74 -27.24 -2.87
CA LYS A 21 -13.63 -27.34 -4.33
C LYS A 21 -14.36 -26.18 -5.00
N GLU A 22 -13.97 -25.88 -6.23
CA GLU A 22 -14.62 -24.85 -7.06
C GLU A 22 -16.13 -25.10 -7.24
N GLU A 23 -16.54 -26.37 -7.27
CA GLU A 23 -17.94 -26.82 -7.34
C GLU A 23 -18.77 -26.45 -6.10
N GLU A 24 -18.11 -26.21 -4.97
CA GLU A 24 -18.71 -25.94 -3.66
C GLU A 24 -18.65 -24.46 -3.29
N TYR A 25 -18.15 -23.60 -4.20
CA TYR A 25 -18.12 -22.16 -3.98
C TYR A 25 -19.54 -21.59 -3.89
N ASN A 26 -19.82 -20.92 -2.78
CA ASN A 26 -21.12 -20.34 -2.47
C ASN A 26 -20.99 -18.84 -2.13
N GLU A 27 -22.13 -18.16 -2.01
CA GLU A 27 -22.18 -16.72 -1.76
C GLU A 27 -21.57 -16.34 -0.39
N GLU A 28 -21.75 -17.17 0.63
CA GLU A 28 -21.21 -16.98 1.98
C GLU A 28 -19.68 -17.01 1.99
N LEU A 29 -19.06 -17.93 1.24
CA LEU A 29 -17.62 -18.01 1.06
C LEU A 29 -17.08 -16.75 0.40
N VAL A 30 -17.78 -16.20 -0.59
CA VAL A 30 -17.34 -15.00 -1.31
C VAL A 30 -17.51 -13.74 -0.46
N THR A 31 -18.61 -13.62 0.27
CA THR A 31 -18.95 -12.42 1.04
C THR A 31 -18.27 -12.40 2.41
N GLU A 32 -18.35 -13.49 3.17
CA GLU A 32 -17.83 -13.58 4.52
C GLU A 32 -16.46 -14.26 4.57
N GLY A 33 -16.30 -15.40 3.88
CA GLY A 33 -15.08 -16.20 3.90
C GLY A 33 -13.88 -15.45 3.31
N LEU A 34 -14.05 -14.82 2.15
CA LEU A 34 -13.01 -14.06 1.48
C LEU A 34 -12.61 -12.83 2.30
N GLN A 35 -13.59 -12.12 2.88
CA GLN A 35 -13.35 -10.99 3.76
C GLN A 35 -12.52 -11.40 4.97
N LEU A 36 -12.88 -12.51 5.62
CA LEU A 36 -12.12 -13.07 6.73
C LEU A 36 -10.69 -13.45 6.35
N MET A 37 -10.48 -14.07 5.19
CA MET A 37 -9.15 -14.42 4.69
C MET A 37 -8.28 -13.17 4.45
N PHE A 38 -8.85 -12.09 3.90
CA PHE A 38 -8.14 -10.81 3.75
C PHE A 38 -7.81 -10.15 5.08
N ASP A 39 -8.71 -10.22 6.07
CA ASP A 39 -8.43 -9.70 7.41
C ASP A 39 -7.31 -10.48 8.11
N ILE A 40 -7.27 -11.81 7.95
CA ILE A 40 -6.16 -12.64 8.42
C ILE A 40 -4.86 -12.26 7.70
N LEU A 41 -4.89 -12.06 6.37
CA LEU A 41 -3.72 -11.64 5.59
C LEU A 41 -3.16 -10.30 6.10
N LYS A 42 -4.05 -9.34 6.36
CA LYS A 42 -3.68 -7.98 6.80
C LYS A 42 -3.08 -7.95 8.21
N THR A 43 -3.50 -8.85 9.09
CA THR A 43 -3.11 -8.88 10.50
C THR A 43 -1.98 -9.87 10.80
N SER A 44 -1.79 -10.87 9.95
CA SER A 44 -0.75 -11.89 10.11
C SER A 44 0.65 -11.32 9.88
N LYS A 45 1.59 -11.67 10.77
CA LYS A 45 3.03 -11.48 10.60
C LYS A 45 3.78 -12.80 10.36
N ASN A 46 3.03 -13.88 10.15
CA ASN A 46 3.59 -15.21 9.97
C ASN A 46 3.60 -15.56 8.49
N ASP A 47 4.80 -15.74 7.93
CA ASP A 47 4.99 -16.03 6.50
C ASP A 47 4.31 -17.34 6.07
N ALA A 48 4.23 -18.36 6.94
CA ALA A 48 3.56 -19.62 6.60
C ALA A 48 2.05 -19.44 6.43
N VAL A 49 1.44 -18.59 7.26
CA VAL A 49 0.02 -18.21 7.13
C VAL A 49 -0.20 -17.42 5.85
N THR A 50 0.69 -16.48 5.54
CA THR A 50 0.64 -15.68 4.31
C THR A 50 0.76 -16.56 3.07
N GLN A 51 1.66 -17.55 3.07
CA GLN A 51 1.83 -18.49 1.96
C GLN A 51 0.61 -19.39 1.77
N GLN A 52 0.01 -19.89 2.85
CA GLN A 52 -1.23 -20.67 2.78
C GLN A 52 -2.38 -19.85 2.18
N LEU A 53 -2.56 -18.61 2.64
CA LEU A 53 -3.56 -17.71 2.08
C LEU A 53 -3.32 -17.43 0.60
N ALA A 54 -2.08 -17.19 0.19
CA ALA A 54 -1.74 -17.00 -1.22
C ALA A 54 -2.09 -18.23 -2.08
N ALA A 55 -1.85 -19.44 -1.56
CA ALA A 55 -2.23 -20.67 -2.25
C ALA A 55 -3.75 -20.81 -2.39
N ILE A 56 -4.51 -20.47 -1.34
CA ILE A 56 -5.98 -20.49 -1.38
C ILE A 56 -6.49 -19.47 -2.41
N PHE A 57 -5.99 -18.23 -2.39
CA PHE A 57 -6.40 -17.21 -3.36
C PHE A 57 -6.06 -17.59 -4.80
N MET A 58 -4.90 -18.21 -5.03
CA MET A 58 -4.55 -18.75 -6.34
C MET A 58 -5.53 -19.83 -6.78
N HIS A 59 -5.91 -20.73 -5.87
CA HIS A 59 -6.90 -21.77 -6.15
C HIS A 59 -8.28 -21.19 -6.46
N CYS A 60 -8.71 -20.16 -5.73
CA CYS A 60 -9.97 -19.46 -6.00
C CYS A 60 -9.96 -18.66 -7.31
N TYR A 61 -8.80 -18.14 -7.73
CA TYR A 61 -8.66 -17.41 -8.99
C TYR A 61 -8.66 -18.33 -10.23
N GLY A 62 -8.29 -19.60 -10.04
CA GLY A 62 -8.25 -20.60 -11.09
C GLY A 62 -7.13 -20.39 -12.11
N SER A 63 -7.26 -21.03 -13.27
CA SER A 63 -6.26 -21.03 -14.35
C SER A 63 -6.24 -19.73 -15.18
N SER A 64 -6.92 -18.69 -14.74
CA SER A 64 -6.97 -17.40 -15.44
C SER A 64 -5.59 -16.72 -15.39
N PRO A 65 -5.14 -16.02 -16.45
CA PRO A 65 -3.94 -15.20 -16.37
C PRO A 65 -4.15 -14.09 -15.34
N VAL A 66 -3.20 -13.93 -14.42
CA VAL A 66 -3.23 -12.83 -13.45
C VAL A 66 -3.25 -11.50 -14.23
N PRO A 67 -4.21 -10.60 -13.98
CA PRO A 67 -4.27 -9.32 -14.67
C PRO A 67 -2.98 -8.56 -14.36
N SER A 68 -2.38 -7.94 -15.38
CA SER A 68 -1.22 -7.08 -15.16
C SER A 68 -1.62 -5.99 -14.17
N ILE A 69 -0.93 -5.95 -13.02
CA ILE A 69 -1.07 -4.86 -12.08
C ILE A 69 -0.48 -3.63 -12.77
N PRO A 70 -1.28 -2.61 -13.12
CA PRO A 70 -0.72 -1.40 -13.70
C PRO A 70 0.28 -0.83 -12.70
N GLU A 71 1.53 -0.68 -13.12
CA GLU A 71 2.53 0.00 -12.30
C GLU A 71 1.98 1.38 -11.96
N ILE A 72 1.73 1.62 -10.67
CA ILE A 72 1.51 2.97 -10.17
C ILE A 72 2.86 3.65 -10.30
N ARG A 73 3.12 4.25 -11.47
CA ARG A 73 4.21 5.19 -11.66
C ARG A 73 3.90 6.38 -10.75
N LYS A 74 4.39 6.32 -9.50
CA LYS A 74 4.50 7.50 -8.66
C LYS A 74 5.32 8.48 -9.48
N THR A 75 4.65 9.49 -10.04
CA THR A 75 5.32 10.55 -10.79
C THR A 75 6.33 11.12 -9.82
N LEU A 76 7.62 10.96 -10.12
CA LEU A 76 8.68 11.59 -9.32
C LEU A 76 8.32 13.08 -9.24
N PRO A 77 8.36 13.69 -8.04
CA PRO A 77 8.15 15.13 -7.94
C PRO A 77 9.09 15.80 -8.92
N ALA A 78 8.57 16.73 -9.73
CA ALA A 78 9.36 17.45 -10.72
C ALA A 78 10.63 17.98 -10.05
N ARG A 79 11.80 17.51 -10.49
CA ARG A 79 13.07 17.97 -9.93
C ARG A 79 13.23 19.43 -10.33
N LEU A 80 13.17 20.31 -9.33
CA LEU A 80 13.47 21.72 -9.50
C LEU A 80 14.95 21.89 -9.86
N ASP A 81 15.21 22.67 -10.90
CA ASP A 81 16.57 23.01 -11.28
C ASP A 81 17.18 23.89 -10.15
N PRO A 82 18.37 23.53 -9.62
CA PRO A 82 19.04 24.31 -8.58
C PRO A 82 19.23 25.79 -8.92
N HIS A 83 19.28 26.15 -10.20
CA HIS A 83 19.42 27.52 -10.66
C HIS A 83 18.27 28.45 -10.20
N PHE A 84 17.09 27.90 -9.94
CA PHE A 84 15.93 28.66 -9.47
C PHE A 84 15.82 28.76 -7.95
N LEU A 85 16.71 28.09 -7.20
CA LEU A 85 16.72 28.13 -5.73
C LEU A 85 17.63 29.27 -5.25
N ASN A 86 17.14 30.10 -4.33
CA ASN A 86 17.92 31.18 -3.71
C ASN A 86 18.54 32.17 -4.71
N ASN A 87 17.82 32.45 -5.82
CA ASN A 87 18.27 33.37 -6.85
C ASN A 87 17.56 34.73 -6.73
N LYS A 88 18.31 35.78 -6.40
CA LYS A 88 17.79 37.14 -6.19
C LYS A 88 17.09 37.74 -7.42
N GLU A 89 17.53 37.39 -8.63
CA GLU A 89 17.03 38.00 -9.87
C GLU A 89 15.68 37.43 -10.30
N MET A 90 15.46 36.15 -10.02
CA MET A 90 14.25 35.44 -10.45
C MET A 90 13.20 35.32 -9.34
N SER A 91 13.57 35.54 -8.08
CA SER A 91 12.68 35.36 -6.93
C SER A 91 11.71 36.53 -6.74
N ASP A 92 10.47 36.20 -6.37
CA ASP A 92 9.40 37.16 -6.09
C ASP A 92 9.09 37.33 -4.58
N VAL A 93 9.82 36.60 -3.73
CA VAL A 93 9.76 36.73 -2.27
C VAL A 93 11.14 36.50 -1.64
N THR A 94 11.38 37.18 -0.51
CA THR A 94 12.62 37.08 0.26
C THR A 94 12.30 36.85 1.74
N PHE A 95 13.02 35.92 2.37
CA PHE A 95 12.94 35.62 3.79
C PHE A 95 14.23 36.03 4.49
N LEU A 96 14.13 36.47 5.74
CA LEU A 96 15.29 36.62 6.63
C LEU A 96 15.29 35.43 7.60
N VAL A 97 16.25 34.53 7.46
CA VAL A 97 16.36 33.32 8.27
C VAL A 97 17.72 33.35 8.98
N GLU A 98 17.70 33.38 10.31
CA GLU A 98 18.92 33.42 11.15
C GLU A 98 19.92 34.53 10.73
N GLY A 99 19.41 35.68 10.29
CA GLY A 99 20.23 36.81 9.84
C GLY A 99 20.74 36.72 8.39
N LYS A 100 20.37 35.68 7.64
CA LYS A 100 20.69 35.52 6.21
C LYS A 100 19.45 35.68 5.33
N LEU A 101 19.62 36.34 4.19
CA LEU A 101 18.55 36.48 3.21
C LEU A 101 18.43 35.21 2.37
N PHE A 102 17.19 34.74 2.19
CA PHE A 102 16.84 33.61 1.35
C PHE A 102 15.80 34.03 0.31
N TYR A 103 16.11 33.83 -0.97
CA TYR A 103 15.25 34.22 -2.09
C TYR A 103 14.45 33.01 -2.57
N ALA A 104 13.14 33.16 -2.75
CA ALA A 104 12.29 32.07 -3.20
C ALA A 104 11.23 32.55 -4.18
N HIS A 105 10.57 31.57 -4.81
CA HIS A 105 9.44 31.80 -5.70
C HIS A 105 8.16 31.35 -4.99
N LYS A 106 7.12 32.20 -4.95
CA LYS A 106 5.82 31.88 -4.32
C LYS A 106 5.23 30.57 -4.84
N VAL A 107 5.33 30.32 -6.15
CA VAL A 107 4.83 29.08 -6.77
C VAL A 107 5.49 27.82 -6.21
N LEU A 108 6.80 27.88 -5.89
CA LEU A 108 7.52 26.75 -5.32
C LEU A 108 7.12 26.50 -3.87
N LEU A 109 6.86 27.57 -3.11
CA LEU A 109 6.35 27.44 -1.75
C LEU A 109 4.95 26.82 -1.74
N VAL A 110 4.06 27.25 -2.63
CA VAL A 110 2.72 26.67 -2.77
C VAL A 110 2.80 25.20 -3.19
N LEU A 111 3.68 24.86 -4.14
CA LEU A 111 3.91 23.47 -4.56
C LEU A 111 4.45 22.61 -3.39
N LEU A 112 5.39 23.14 -2.60
CA LEU A 112 5.92 22.44 -1.42
C LEU A 112 4.85 22.23 -0.35
N VAL A 113 4.03 23.25 -0.05
CA VAL A 113 2.93 23.14 0.92
C VAL A 113 1.89 22.12 0.47
N THR A 114 1.51 22.14 -0.81
CA THR A 114 0.55 21.18 -1.39
C THR A 114 1.09 19.76 -1.45
N ALA A 115 2.39 19.58 -1.73
CA ALA A 115 3.05 18.27 -1.68
C ALA A 115 3.22 17.74 -0.26
N SER A 116 3.45 18.62 0.73
CA SER A 116 3.60 18.23 2.14
C SER A 116 2.28 17.90 2.83
N ASN A 117 1.14 18.26 2.24
CA ASN A 117 -0.20 18.04 2.79
C ASN A 117 -0.94 16.88 2.08
N ARG A 118 -0.19 16.02 1.37
CA ARG A 118 -0.61 14.74 0.80
C ARG A 118 0.13 13.60 1.49
#